data_AF-A0A2P6NM76-F1
#
_entry.id   AF-A0A2P6NM76-F1
#
_cell.length_a   1.000
_cell.length_b   1.000
_cell.length_c   1.000
_cell.angle_alpha   90.00
_cell.angle_beta   90.00
_cell.angle_gamma   90.00
#
_symmetry.space_group_name_H-M   'P 1'
#
loop_
_entity.id
_entity.type
_entity.pdbx_description
1 polymer ?
#
loop_
_entity_poly.entity_id
_entity_poly.type
_entity_poly.pdbx_seq_one_letter_code
_entity_poly.pdbx_strand_id
1 'polypeptide(L)'
;MKSWTDGEWFSTEQMMRFDNLGILQWLEDIGYSMDEQHINRSTISCSSPNVIDWIIRRFNKTDEEVYHALIEEAPYGICNVSSLEHLLQRKWKKSKGEVQMWFNIERNHITKKWLQYLWTYGISPSLMIRNWRLRSVS
;
A
#
# COMPACT_ATOMS: atom_id res chain seq x y z
N MET A 1 -14.15 29.95 -1.60
CA MET A 1 -13.86 28.58 -1.15
C MET A 1 -15.08 28.13 -0.35
N LYS A 2 -15.88 27.19 -0.85
CA LYS A 2 -17.11 26.74 -0.16
C LYS A 2 -16.70 25.75 0.93
N SER A 3 -16.67 26.17 2.18
CA SER A 3 -16.65 25.27 3.33
C SER A 3 -18.10 24.87 3.63
N TRP A 4 -18.42 23.59 3.48
CA TRP A 4 -19.69 23.04 3.94
C TRP A 4 -19.51 22.67 5.41
N THR A 5 -19.68 23.65 6.29
CA THR A 5 -20.10 23.37 7.67
C THR A 5 -21.61 23.43 7.63
N ASP A 6 -22.24 22.25 7.72
CA ASP A 6 -23.60 22.00 8.25
C ASP A 6 -24.28 20.91 7.42
N GLY A 7 -24.28 19.68 7.96
CA GLY A 7 -25.02 18.55 7.42
C GLY A 7 -24.13 17.33 7.15
N GLU A 8 -23.90 16.54 8.20
CA GLU A 8 -23.27 15.22 8.24
C GLU A 8 -23.41 14.38 6.96
N TRP A 9 -22.39 14.30 6.09
CA TRP A 9 -22.12 13.13 5.24
C TRP A 9 -20.63 13.05 4.91
N PHE A 10 -19.97 12.04 5.49
CA PHE A 10 -18.60 11.55 5.29
C PHE A 10 -17.45 12.58 5.31
N SER A 11 -16.61 12.53 6.35
CA SER A 11 -15.32 13.23 6.31
C SER A 11 -14.47 12.70 5.13
N THR A 12 -13.59 13.53 4.55
CA THR A 12 -12.63 13.10 3.52
C THR A 12 -11.83 11.88 3.96
N GLU A 13 -11.53 11.80 5.26
CA GLU A 13 -10.94 10.62 5.89
C GLU A 13 -11.82 9.38 5.71
N GLN A 14 -13.12 9.45 6.00
CA GLN A 14 -14.03 8.33 5.78
C GLN A 14 -14.18 7.99 4.29
N MET A 15 -14.20 8.99 3.39
CA MET A 15 -14.25 8.77 1.94
C MET A 15 -13.02 8.03 1.42
N MET A 16 -11.83 8.37 1.93
CA MET A 16 -10.61 7.65 1.58
C MET A 16 -10.58 6.20 2.09
N ARG A 17 -11.32 5.88 3.16
CA ARG A 17 -11.47 4.49 3.62
C ARG A 17 -12.32 3.61 2.70
N PHE A 18 -13.11 4.19 1.79
CA PHE A 18 -13.88 3.42 0.81
C PHE A 18 -13.08 3.05 -0.44
N ASP A 19 -11.80 3.45 -0.52
CA ASP A 19 -10.88 3.04 -1.58
C ASP A 19 -11.45 3.26 -2.99
N ASN A 20 -12.15 4.39 -3.17
CA ASN A 20 -12.84 4.72 -4.40
C ASN A 20 -12.19 5.93 -5.07
N LEU A 21 -11.16 5.65 -5.88
CA LEU A 21 -10.42 6.67 -6.62
C LEU A 21 -11.34 7.59 -7.45
N GLY A 22 -12.43 7.07 -8.01
CA GLY A 22 -13.39 7.85 -8.78
C GLY A 22 -14.10 8.91 -7.94
N ILE A 23 -14.48 8.58 -6.70
CA ILE A 23 -15.05 9.55 -5.77
C ILE A 23 -14.01 10.61 -5.37
N LEU A 24 -12.76 10.20 -5.11
CA LEU A 24 -11.69 11.13 -4.74
C LEU A 24 -11.41 12.15 -5.85
N GLN A 25 -11.33 11.69 -7.10
CA GLN A 25 -11.15 12.57 -8.26
C GLN A 25 -12.36 13.50 -8.45
N TRP A 26 -13.58 12.97 -8.35
CA TRP A 26 -14.80 13.76 -8.46
C TRP A 26 -14.89 14.88 -7.41
N LEU A 27 -14.44 14.62 -6.18
CA LEU A 27 -14.38 15.63 -5.11
C LEU A 27 -13.45 16.78 -5.47
N GLU A 28 -12.26 16.50 -6.02
CA GLU A 28 -11.36 17.55 -6.49
C GLU A 28 -11.99 18.37 -7.62
N ASP A 29 -12.67 17.70 -8.56
CA ASP A 29 -13.33 18.35 -9.70
C ASP A 29 -14.42 19.36 -9.26
N ILE A 30 -15.14 19.07 -8.16
CA ILE A 30 -16.14 19.98 -7.60
C ILE A 30 -15.55 21.05 -6.65
N GLY A 31 -14.22 21.12 -6.54
CA GLY A 31 -13.50 22.14 -5.78
C GLY A 31 -13.24 21.78 -4.31
N TYR A 32 -13.33 20.50 -3.95
CA TYR A 32 -12.93 20.03 -2.62
C TYR A 32 -11.42 19.89 -2.53
N SER A 33 -10.80 20.65 -1.62
CA SER A 33 -9.35 20.57 -1.41
C SER A 33 -9.02 19.41 -0.47
N MET A 34 -8.36 18.38 -1.00
CA MET A 34 -7.68 17.38 -0.18
C MET A 34 -6.25 17.85 0.07
N ASP A 35 -5.97 18.22 1.32
CA ASP A 35 -4.60 18.53 1.74
C ASP A 35 -3.87 17.25 2.17
N GLU A 36 -2.56 17.38 2.37
CA GLU A 36 -1.71 16.27 2.80
C GLU A 36 -2.03 15.77 4.22
N GLN A 37 -2.66 16.59 5.08
CA GLN A 37 -3.03 16.20 6.44
C GLN A 37 -4.11 15.11 6.44
N HIS A 38 -4.95 15.07 5.40
CA HIS A 38 -5.93 14.00 5.22
C HIS A 38 -5.27 12.67 4.76
N ILE A 39 -4.06 12.73 4.19
CA ILE A 39 -3.27 11.56 3.76
C ILE A 39 -2.41 11.07 4.93
N ASN A 40 -3.09 10.59 5.97
CA ASN A 40 -2.42 10.01 7.13
C ASN A 40 -2.07 8.52 6.89
N ARG A 41 -1.34 7.94 7.85
CA ARG A 41 -0.89 6.54 7.79
C ARG A 41 -2.06 5.55 7.64
N SER A 42 -3.16 5.79 8.35
CA SER A 42 -4.37 4.95 8.30
C SER A 42 -5.04 4.98 6.93
N THR A 43 -5.05 6.13 6.27
CA THR A 43 -5.53 6.26 4.90
C THR A 43 -4.69 5.41 3.94
N ILE A 44 -3.37 5.53 4.03
CA ILE A 44 -2.44 4.79 3.18
C ILE A 44 -2.59 3.27 3.40
N SER A 45 -2.72 2.82 4.65
CA SER A 45 -2.82 1.39 4.99
C SER A 45 -4.12 0.70 4.53
N CYS A 46 -5.14 1.47 4.15
CA CYS A 46 -6.38 0.94 3.59
C CYS A 46 -6.52 1.15 2.07
N SER A 47 -5.58 1.82 1.41
CA SER A 47 -5.69 2.24 0.01
C SER A 47 -5.25 1.17 -1.00
N SER A 48 -6.04 0.90 -2.04
CA SER A 48 -5.67 0.03 -3.18
C SER A 48 -4.43 0.54 -3.92
N PRO A 49 -3.78 -0.31 -4.74
CA PRO A 49 -2.72 0.10 -5.65
C PRO A 49 -3.05 1.34 -6.50
N ASN A 50 -4.31 1.48 -6.95
CA ASN A 50 -4.74 2.62 -7.76
C ASN A 50 -4.74 3.92 -6.95
N VAL A 51 -5.26 3.87 -5.72
CA VAL A 51 -5.25 5.03 -4.80
C VAL A 51 -3.82 5.35 -4.38
N ILE A 52 -2.97 4.35 -4.14
CA ILE A 52 -1.54 4.54 -3.87
C ILE A 52 -0.84 5.30 -5.00
N ASP A 53 -1.04 4.88 -6.26
CA ASP A 53 -0.48 5.57 -7.43
C ASP A 53 -0.96 7.02 -7.53
N TRP A 54 -2.24 7.26 -7.24
CA TRP A 54 -2.80 8.61 -7.21
C TRP A 54 -2.17 9.44 -6.09
N ILE A 55 -2.04 8.91 -4.86
CA ILE A 55 -1.41 9.59 -3.72
C ILE A 55 0.03 10.00 -4.06
N ILE A 56 0.82 9.07 -4.60
CA ILE A 56 2.22 9.31 -5.00
C ILE A 56 2.32 10.48 -5.97
N ARG A 57 1.48 10.49 -7.02
CA ARG A 57 1.48 11.54 -8.05
C ARG A 57 0.97 12.87 -7.51
N ARG A 58 -0.14 12.84 -6.77
CA ARG A 58 -0.90 14.02 -6.35
C ARG A 58 -0.21 14.79 -5.23
N PHE A 59 0.44 14.09 -4.32
CA PHE A 59 1.13 14.67 -3.16
C PHE A 59 2.65 14.62 -3.29
N ASN A 60 3.16 14.27 -4.49
CA ASN A 60 4.59 14.18 -4.77
C ASN A 60 5.37 13.34 -3.75
N LYS A 61 4.78 12.22 -3.30
CA LYS A 61 5.41 11.28 -2.37
C LYS A 61 6.25 10.28 -3.13
N THR A 62 7.28 9.76 -2.48
CA THR A 62 8.09 8.65 -3.01
C THR A 62 7.44 7.30 -2.72
N ASP A 63 7.72 6.30 -3.56
CA ASP A 63 7.32 4.92 -3.31
C ASP A 63 7.82 4.43 -1.93
N GLU A 64 8.98 4.92 -1.47
CA GLU A 64 9.56 4.58 -0.17
C GLU A 64 8.76 5.15 1.01
N GLU A 65 8.39 6.42 0.97
CA GLU A 65 7.58 7.04 2.03
C GLU A 65 6.24 6.33 2.20
N VAL A 66 5.60 5.98 1.08
CA VAL A 66 4.33 5.27 1.08
C VAL A 66 4.51 3.82 1.56
N TYR A 67 5.58 3.15 1.14
CA TYR A 67 5.89 1.80 1.62
C TYR A 67 6.11 1.79 3.14
N HIS A 68 6.89 2.72 3.68
CA HIS A 68 7.12 2.84 5.13
C HIS A 68 5.80 3.07 5.88
N ALA A 69 4.92 3.93 5.37
CA ALA A 69 3.61 4.14 5.96
C ALA A 69 2.76 2.86 5.99
N LEU A 70 2.78 2.04 4.93
CA LEU A 70 2.06 0.76 4.88
C LEU A 70 2.56 -0.25 5.91
N ILE A 71 3.88 -0.40 6.06
CA ILE A 71 4.47 -1.45 6.92
C ILE A 71 4.42 -1.08 8.41
N GLU A 72 4.24 0.20 8.74
CA GLU A 72 4.08 0.66 10.10
C GLU A 72 2.78 0.19 10.73
N GLU A 73 1.75 -0.07 9.92
CA GLU A 73 0.47 -0.64 10.36
C GLU A 73 0.48 -2.18 10.42
N ALA A 74 1.53 -2.83 9.93
CA ALA A 74 1.67 -4.29 9.96
C ALA A 74 1.48 -4.94 11.36
N PRO A 75 1.86 -4.32 12.49
CA PRO A 75 1.60 -4.86 13.83
C PRO A 75 0.11 -5.06 14.16
N TYR A 76 -0.79 -4.30 13.52
CA TYR A 76 -2.25 -4.38 13.73
C TYR A 76 -2.95 -5.33 12.75
N GLY A 77 -2.18 -6.03 11.92
CA GLY A 77 -2.66 -6.83 10.80
C GLY A 77 -2.28 -6.17 9.47
N ILE A 78 -1.83 -6.97 8.51
CA ILE A 78 -1.42 -6.45 7.20
C ILE A 78 -2.69 -6.10 6.41
N CYS A 79 -3.11 -4.84 6.51
CA CYS A 79 -4.36 -4.38 5.91
C CYS A 79 -4.30 -4.27 4.38
N ASN A 80 -3.12 -4.24 3.75
CA ASN A 80 -3.02 -4.06 2.30
C ASN A 80 -1.81 -4.74 1.64
N VAL A 81 -1.82 -6.07 1.61
CA VAL A 81 -0.82 -6.88 0.89
C VAL A 81 -0.74 -6.46 -0.58
N SER A 82 -1.86 -6.16 -1.24
CA SER A 82 -1.87 -5.78 -2.66
C SER A 82 -1.09 -4.49 -2.93
N SER A 83 -1.20 -3.48 -2.06
CA SER A 83 -0.42 -2.24 -2.19
C SER A 83 1.07 -2.44 -1.88
N LEU A 84 1.41 -3.32 -0.93
CA LEU A 84 2.81 -3.71 -0.69
C LEU A 84 3.40 -4.44 -1.90
N GLU A 85 2.68 -5.41 -2.46
CA GLU A 85 3.07 -6.13 -3.67
C GLU A 85 3.24 -5.17 -4.87
N HIS A 86 2.36 -4.19 -5.02
CA HIS A 86 2.43 -3.18 -6.08
C HIS A 86 3.69 -2.32 -5.99
N LEU A 87 4.01 -1.78 -4.81
CA LEU A 87 5.22 -0.98 -4.61
C LEU A 87 6.49 -1.81 -4.80
N LEU A 88 6.49 -3.09 -4.42
CA LEU A 88 7.61 -3.98 -4.66
C LEU A 88 7.80 -4.31 -6.15
N GLN A 89 6.71 -4.48 -6.91
CA GLN A 89 6.77 -4.63 -8.37
C GLN A 89 7.42 -3.39 -9.01
N ARG A 90 7.01 -2.18 -8.59
CA ARG A 90 7.57 -0.91 -9.07
C ARG A 90 9.05 -0.77 -8.74
N LYS A 91 9.43 -1.01 -7.48
CA LYS A 91 10.83 -0.91 -7.03
C LYS A 91 11.76 -1.88 -7.74
N TRP A 92 11.39 -3.16 -7.79
CA TRP A 92 12.25 -4.22 -8.28
C TRP A 92 12.08 -4.52 -9.77
N LYS A 93 11.13 -3.84 -10.44
CA LYS A 93 10.73 -4.10 -11.84
C LYS A 93 10.36 -5.57 -12.05
N LYS A 94 9.60 -6.11 -11.11
CA LYS A 94 9.20 -7.52 -11.06
C LYS A 94 7.75 -7.69 -11.46
N SER A 95 7.45 -8.87 -12.01
CA SER A 95 6.07 -9.22 -12.35
C SER A 95 5.23 -9.46 -11.08
N LYS A 96 3.91 -9.29 -11.19
CA LYS A 96 2.96 -9.63 -10.13
C LYS A 96 3.18 -11.05 -9.60
N GLY A 97 3.37 -12.02 -10.49
CA GLY A 97 3.58 -13.42 -10.11
C GLY A 97 4.86 -13.64 -9.29
N GLU A 98 5.97 -13.00 -9.69
CA GLU A 98 7.24 -13.07 -8.93
C GLU A 98 7.08 -12.49 -7.53
N VAL A 99 6.47 -11.30 -7.41
CA VAL A 99 6.29 -10.66 -6.10
C VAL A 99 5.30 -11.43 -5.23
N GLN A 100 4.19 -11.90 -5.79
CA GLN A 100 3.21 -12.69 -5.05
C GLN A 100 3.80 -14.03 -4.56
N MET A 101 4.75 -14.61 -5.30
CA MET A 101 5.50 -15.78 -4.84
C MET A 101 6.30 -15.49 -3.56
N TRP A 102 6.84 -14.28 -3.41
CA TRP A 102 7.56 -13.87 -2.19
C TRP A 102 6.66 -13.89 -0.96
N PHE A 103 5.45 -13.34 -1.07
CA PHE A 103 4.45 -13.35 0.01
C PHE A 103 3.91 -14.76 0.29
N ASN A 104 3.76 -15.60 -0.75
CA ASN A 104 3.34 -17.00 -0.60
C ASN A 104 4.40 -17.89 0.08
N ILE A 105 5.68 -17.56 -0.06
CA ILE A 105 6.76 -18.25 0.68
C ILE A 105 6.61 -17.98 2.18
N GLU A 106 6.35 -16.72 2.55
CA GLU A 106 6.37 -16.27 3.95
C GLU A 106 4.97 -16.05 4.54
N ARG A 107 3.95 -16.71 3.97
CA ARG A 107 2.51 -16.46 4.23
C ARG A 107 2.12 -16.45 5.72
N ASN A 108 2.86 -17.15 6.58
CA ASN A 108 2.60 -17.25 8.02
C ASN A 108 3.47 -16.31 8.88
N HIS A 109 4.48 -15.64 8.30
CA HIS A 109 5.50 -14.87 9.00
C HIS A 109 5.81 -13.51 8.35
N ILE A 110 4.84 -12.90 7.68
CA ILE A 110 4.99 -11.53 7.18
C ILE A 110 5.02 -10.59 8.41
N THR A 111 6.21 -10.10 8.73
CA THR A 111 6.46 -9.16 9.83
C THR A 111 6.95 -7.82 9.28
N LYS A 112 6.83 -6.73 10.06
CA LYS A 112 7.43 -5.43 9.72
C LYS A 112 8.93 -5.58 9.36
N LYS A 113 9.68 -6.35 10.15
CA LYS A 113 11.11 -6.60 9.90
C LYS A 113 11.35 -7.32 8.58
N TRP A 114 10.52 -8.30 8.24
CA TRP A 114 10.59 -8.97 6.94
C TRP A 114 10.28 -8.02 5.78
N LEU A 115 9.24 -7.19 5.91
CA LEU A 115 8.88 -6.18 4.91
C LEU A 115 9.98 -5.12 4.73
N GLN A 116 10.64 -4.69 5.80
CA GLN A 116 11.81 -3.81 5.73
C GLN A 116 12.97 -4.48 5.00
N TYR A 117 13.27 -5.74 5.33
CA TYR A 117 14.31 -6.50 4.65
C TYR A 117 14.02 -6.65 3.15
N LEU A 118 12.78 -7.01 2.81
CA LEU A 118 12.33 -7.19 1.43
C LEU A 118 12.43 -5.90 0.60
N TRP A 119 12.11 -4.76 1.21
CA TRP A 119 12.27 -3.46 0.55
C TRP A 119 13.72 -3.12 0.27
N THR A 120 14.62 -3.38 1.21
CA THR A 120 16.03 -2.99 1.11
C THR A 120 16.83 -3.93 0.22
N TYR A 121 16.61 -5.24 0.34
CA TYR A 121 17.48 -6.27 -0.24
C TYR A 121 16.80 -7.12 -1.31
N GLY A 122 15.47 -7.03 -1.43
CA GLY A 122 14.70 -7.95 -2.26
C GLY A 122 14.74 -9.37 -1.69
N ILE A 123 14.55 -10.37 -2.54
CA ILE A 123 14.72 -11.78 -2.18
C ILE A 123 15.92 -12.37 -2.90
N SER A 124 16.80 -13.02 -2.13
CA SER A 124 17.88 -13.80 -2.71
C SER A 124 17.33 -15.02 -3.46
N PRO A 125 17.79 -15.29 -4.69
CA PRO A 125 17.43 -16.51 -5.43
C PRO A 125 17.70 -17.80 -4.63
N SER A 126 18.72 -17.81 -3.76
CA SER A 126 19.05 -18.98 -2.94
C SER A 126 18.00 -19.29 -1.86
N LEU A 127 17.35 -18.25 -1.30
CA LEU A 127 16.22 -18.38 -0.38
C LEU A 127 15.00 -18.95 -1.10
N MET A 128 14.77 -18.57 -2.36
CA MET A 128 13.68 -19.12 -3.17
C MET A 128 13.88 -20.60 -3.49
N ILE A 129 15.09 -21.01 -3.89
CA ILE A 129 15.42 -22.40 -4.23
C ILE A 129 15.33 -23.31 -3.01
N ARG A 130 15.82 -22.86 -1.85
CA ARG A 130 15.83 -23.67 -0.61
C ARG A 130 14.42 -23.94 -0.10
N ASN A 131 13.53 -22.95 -0.12
CA ASN A 131 12.14 -23.11 0.32
C ASN A 131 11.28 -23.89 -0.69
N TRP A 132 11.54 -23.75 -1.99
CA TRP A 132 10.90 -24.60 -3.01
C TRP A 132 11.24 -26.09 -2.83
N ARG A 133 12.52 -26.42 -2.60
CA ARG A 133 12.94 -27.81 -2.39
C ARG A 133 12.36 -28.45 -1.14
N LEU A 134 12.17 -27.70 -0.06
CA LEU A 134 11.57 -28.23 1.17
C LEU A 134 10.09 -28.58 0.99
N ARG A 135 9.36 -27.83 0.15
CA ARG A 135 7.92 -28.06 -0.12
C ARG A 135 7.65 -29.14 -1.17
N SER A 136 8.58 -29.41 -2.08
CA SER A 136 8.44 -30.48 -3.08
C SER A 136 8.75 -31.89 -2.55
N VAL A 137 9.10 -32.02 -1.27
CA VAL A 137 9.43 -33.28 -0.59
C VAL A 137 8.50 -33.53 0.62
N SER A 138 7.43 -32.74 0.75
CA SER A 138 6.39 -32.89 1.79
C SER A 138 5.11 -33.47 1.21
#